data_AF-A0A4Q3ILX7-F1
#
_entry.id   AF-A0A4Q3ILX7-F1
#
_cell.length_a   1.000
_cell.length_b   1.000
_cell.length_c   1.000
_cell.angle_alpha   90.00
_cell.angle_beta   90.00
_cell.angle_gamma   90.00
#
_symmetry.space_group_name_H-M   'P 1'
#
loop_
_entity.id
_entity.type
_entity.pdbx_description
1 polymer ?
#
loop_
_entity_poly.entity_id
_entity_poly.type
_entity_poly.pdbx_seq_one_letter_code
_entity_poly.pdbx_strand_id
1 'polypeptide(L)'
;MHKRSFLRLASAALAFAALPLAAQAQTIVVGGKNFTEQQIMSEMTTQLLKAKGFTVDKRAGLGTAPLRQAQEAGQIDLYWEYTGTSLITFNKVADKMDAAATYARVK
;
A
#
# COMPACT_ATOMS: atom_id res chain seq x y z
N MET A 1 0.85 -68.50 -10.01
CA MET A 1 1.20 -67.85 -8.72
C MET A 1 2.07 -66.62 -9.00
N HIS A 2 1.45 -65.52 -9.45
CA HIS A 2 2.14 -64.29 -9.83
C HIS A 2 1.60 -63.12 -9.02
N LYS A 3 2.28 -62.77 -7.93
CA LYS A 3 2.10 -61.49 -7.24
C LYS A 3 3.49 -60.87 -7.06
N ARG A 4 4.04 -60.34 -8.15
CA ARG A 4 5.23 -59.48 -8.13
C ARG A 4 4.82 -58.10 -8.60
N SER A 5 5.29 -57.08 -7.87
CA SER A 5 5.50 -55.72 -8.35
C SER A 5 4.27 -54.81 -8.46
N PHE A 6 3.77 -54.30 -7.33
CA PHE A 6 2.98 -53.05 -7.32
C PHE A 6 3.46 -52.01 -6.30
N LEU A 7 4.57 -52.25 -5.60
CA LEU A 7 4.98 -51.42 -4.46
C LEU A 7 6.30 -50.68 -4.69
N ARG A 8 6.45 -49.96 -5.81
CA ARG A 8 7.62 -49.08 -6.04
C ARG A 8 7.33 -47.81 -6.87
N LEU A 9 6.13 -47.24 -6.79
CA LEU A 9 5.81 -45.99 -7.50
C LEU A 9 5.21 -44.87 -6.65
N ALA A 10 5.04 -45.07 -5.34
CA ALA A 10 4.43 -44.05 -4.47
C ALA A 10 5.41 -42.99 -3.92
N SER A 11 6.72 -43.13 -4.14
CA SER A 11 7.73 -42.31 -3.46
C SER A 11 8.27 -41.12 -4.25
N ALA A 12 7.91 -40.97 -5.54
CA ALA A 12 8.44 -39.89 -6.38
C ALA A 12 7.54 -38.63 -6.43
N ALA A 13 6.29 -38.71 -5.95
CA ALA A 13 5.33 -37.61 -6.06
C ALA A 13 5.38 -36.61 -4.88
N LEU A 14 6.03 -36.94 -3.76
CA LEU A 14 6.10 -36.05 -2.60
C LEU A 14 7.26 -35.03 -2.65
N ALA A 15 8.18 -35.14 -3.60
CA ALA A 15 9.36 -34.26 -3.66
C ALA A 15 9.10 -32.88 -4.31
N PHE A 16 7.92 -32.67 -4.92
CA PHE A 16 7.60 -31.41 -5.63
C PHE A 16 6.85 -30.37 -4.78
N ALA A 17 6.48 -30.70 -3.54
CA ALA A 17 5.61 -29.85 -2.72
C ALA A 17 6.34 -28.81 -1.85
N ALA A 18 7.68 -28.73 -1.93
CA ALA A 18 8.49 -27.85 -1.08
C ALA A 18 9.23 -26.74 -1.85
N LEU A 19 8.74 -26.34 -3.03
CA LEU A 19 9.19 -25.08 -3.61
C LEU A 19 8.70 -23.95 -2.69
N PRO A 20 9.59 -23.08 -2.17
CA PRO A 20 9.15 -21.92 -1.44
C PRO A 20 8.29 -21.09 -2.41
N LEU A 21 7.00 -20.89 -2.07
CA LEU A 21 6.22 -19.85 -2.71
C LEU A 21 7.00 -18.56 -2.48
N ALA A 22 7.62 -18.02 -3.52
CA ALA A 22 8.21 -16.71 -3.46
C ALA A 22 7.07 -15.75 -3.09
N ALA A 23 7.09 -15.22 -1.87
CA ALA A 23 6.14 -14.21 -1.44
C ALA A 23 6.32 -13.02 -2.39
N GLN A 24 5.35 -12.82 -3.29
CA GLN A 24 5.40 -11.72 -4.23
C GLN A 24 5.28 -10.43 -3.44
N ALA A 25 6.31 -9.59 -3.50
CA ALA A 25 6.30 -8.29 -2.83
C ALA A 25 5.09 -7.49 -3.32
N GLN A 26 4.25 -7.05 -2.39
CA GLN A 26 3.06 -6.27 -2.70
C GLN A 26 3.48 -4.92 -3.32
N THR A 27 2.86 -4.57 -4.45
CA THR A 27 3.03 -3.25 -5.08
C THR A 27 2.49 -2.17 -4.15
N ILE A 28 3.31 -1.16 -3.85
CA ILE A 28 2.88 0.02 -3.08
C ILE A 28 2.09 0.95 -4.00
N VAL A 29 0.90 1.36 -3.59
CA VAL A 29 0.06 2.30 -4.33
C VAL A 29 0.16 3.70 -3.74
N VAL A 30 0.79 4.62 -4.48
CA VAL A 30 0.94 6.03 -4.10
C VAL A 30 -0.19 6.86 -4.69
N GLY A 31 -1.02 7.45 -3.83
CA GLY A 31 -2.11 8.34 -4.19
C GLY A 31 -1.71 9.80 -4.24
N GLY A 32 -2.56 10.63 -4.84
CA GLY A 32 -2.36 12.08 -4.92
C GLY A 32 -3.61 12.86 -5.29
N LYS A 33 -3.75 14.07 -4.74
CA LYS A 33 -4.88 14.96 -5.07
C LYS A 33 -4.70 15.63 -6.44
N ASN A 34 -5.80 16.09 -7.03
CA ASN A 34 -5.80 16.76 -8.33
C ASN A 34 -5.36 18.25 -8.27
N PHE A 35 -4.15 18.51 -7.78
CA PHE A 35 -3.51 19.83 -7.90
C PHE A 35 -1.98 19.71 -7.88
N THR A 36 -1.31 20.75 -8.37
CA THR A 36 0.12 20.76 -8.73
C THR A 36 1.05 20.21 -7.64
N GLU A 37 0.99 20.75 -6.42
CA GLU A 37 1.87 20.31 -5.33
C GLU A 37 1.68 18.82 -5.03
N GLN A 38 0.45 18.33 -4.97
CA GLN A 38 0.18 16.92 -4.69
C GLN A 38 0.63 16.00 -5.82
N GLN A 39 0.55 16.44 -7.08
CA GLN A 39 1.10 15.70 -8.21
C GLN A 39 2.63 15.59 -8.10
N ILE A 40 3.30 16.68 -7.76
CA ILE A 40 4.75 16.70 -7.54
C ILE A 40 5.12 15.78 -6.37
N MET A 41 4.44 15.89 -5.23
CA MET A 41 4.71 15.08 -4.05
C MET A 41 4.50 13.58 -4.30
N SER A 42 3.44 13.22 -5.04
CA SER A 42 3.17 11.82 -5.43
C SER A 42 4.27 11.27 -6.33
N GLU A 43 4.78 12.08 -7.26
CA GLU A 43 5.86 11.70 -8.15
C GLU A 43 7.18 11.54 -7.41
N MET A 44 7.56 12.52 -6.58
CA MET A 44 8.77 12.45 -5.74
C MET A 44 8.77 11.20 -4.85
N THR A 45 7.62 10.87 -4.26
CA THR A 45 7.48 9.69 -3.40
C THR A 45 7.59 8.40 -4.21
N THR A 46 6.97 8.37 -5.38
CA THR A 46 7.06 7.23 -6.31
C THR A 46 8.51 6.98 -6.74
N GLN A 47 9.25 8.03 -7.10
CA GLN A 47 10.66 7.93 -7.47
C GLN A 47 11.53 7.46 -6.29
N LEU A 48 11.31 8.01 -5.10
CA LEU A 48 12.03 7.62 -3.89
C LEU A 48 11.84 6.12 -3.57
N LEU A 49 10.59 5.64 -3.59
CA LEU A 49 10.28 4.24 -3.30
C LEU A 49 10.87 3.31 -4.37
N LYS A 50 10.76 3.66 -5.66
CA LYS A 50 11.40 2.90 -6.74
C LYS A 50 12.92 2.84 -6.58
N ALA A 51 13.57 3.94 -6.22
CA ALA A 51 15.00 3.99 -5.95
C ALA A 51 15.43 3.12 -4.75
N LYS A 52 14.49 2.75 -3.86
CA LYS A 52 14.68 1.81 -2.75
C LYS A 52 14.34 0.36 -3.10
N GLY A 53 13.98 0.07 -4.35
CA GLY A 53 13.71 -1.29 -4.83
C GLY A 53 12.26 -1.74 -4.68
N PHE A 54 11.34 -0.85 -4.33
CA PHE A 54 9.91 -1.20 -4.27
C PHE A 54 9.26 -1.17 -5.66
N THR A 55 8.31 -2.07 -5.88
CA THR A 55 7.34 -1.96 -6.97
C THR A 55 6.28 -0.94 -6.57
N VAL A 56 6.04 0.07 -7.41
CA VAL A 56 5.14 1.19 -7.07
C VAL A 56 4.17 1.47 -8.21
N ASP A 57 2.88 1.50 -7.89
CA ASP A 57 1.79 2.00 -8.74
C ASP A 57 1.40 3.42 -8.28
N LYS A 58 1.24 4.36 -9.21
CA LYS A 58 0.91 5.76 -8.89
C LYS A 58 -0.51 6.07 -9.37
N ARG A 59 -1.41 6.36 -8.42
CA ARG A 59 -2.83 6.70 -8.65
C ARG A 59 -3.15 8.11 -8.14
N ALA A 60 -2.62 9.11 -8.84
CA ALA A 60 -2.85 10.52 -8.53
C ALA A 60 -4.04 11.11 -9.31
N GLY A 61 -4.44 12.34 -8.97
CA GLY A 61 -5.50 13.08 -9.67
C GLY A 61 -6.89 12.90 -9.06
N LEU A 62 -6.99 12.42 -7.82
CA LEU A 62 -8.27 12.26 -7.13
C LEU A 62 -8.70 13.54 -6.39
N GLY A 63 -10.01 13.70 -6.16
CA GLY A 63 -10.51 14.68 -5.20
C GLY A 63 -10.17 14.28 -3.75
N THR A 64 -10.16 15.23 -2.82
CA THR A 64 -9.79 14.99 -1.40
C THR A 64 -10.60 13.87 -0.73
N ALA A 65 -11.94 13.88 -0.87
CA ALA A 65 -12.78 12.85 -0.24
C ALA A 65 -12.64 11.46 -0.92
N PRO A 66 -12.71 11.34 -2.27
CA PRO A 66 -12.44 10.07 -2.95
C PRO A 66 -11.05 9.48 -2.65
N LEU A 67 -10.02 10.34 -2.56
CA LEU A 67 -8.66 9.91 -2.21
C LEU A 67 -8.62 9.27 -0.81
N ARG A 68 -9.26 9.93 0.17
CA ARG A 68 -9.35 9.40 1.54
C ARG A 68 -10.13 8.08 1.59
N GLN A 69 -11.25 8.00 0.89
CA GLN A 69 -12.05 6.77 0.80
C GLN A 69 -11.26 5.61 0.18
N ALA A 70 -10.53 5.87 -0.91
CA ALA A 70 -9.66 4.88 -1.54
C ALA A 70 -8.53 4.44 -0.59
N GLN A 71 -7.97 5.35 0.21
CA GLN A 71 -6.97 5.01 1.22
C GLN A 71 -7.55 4.16 2.35
N GLU A 72 -8.71 4.53 2.91
CA GLU A 72 -9.38 3.76 3.96
C GLU A 72 -9.84 2.38 3.47
N ALA A 73 -10.13 2.24 2.17
CA ALA A 73 -10.47 0.98 1.53
C ALA A 73 -9.25 0.13 1.12
N GLY A 74 -8.02 0.58 1.39
CA GLY A 74 -6.78 -0.13 1.02
C GLY A 74 -6.47 -0.15 -0.48
N GLN A 75 -7.10 0.73 -1.27
CA GLN A 75 -6.80 0.88 -2.70
C GLN A 75 -5.63 1.84 -2.96
N ILE A 76 -5.29 2.66 -1.96
CA ILE A 76 -4.14 3.55 -1.90
C ILE A 76 -3.44 3.31 -0.57
N ASP A 77 -2.15 2.99 -0.60
CA ASP A 77 -1.39 2.67 0.61
C ASP A 77 -0.91 3.94 1.31
N LEU A 78 -0.53 4.97 0.54
CA LEU A 78 -0.06 6.23 1.09
C LEU A 78 -0.34 7.41 0.15
N TYR A 79 -0.53 8.59 0.74
CA TYR A 79 -0.63 9.86 0.05
C TYR A 79 -0.25 11.00 1.02
N TRP A 80 -0.02 12.20 0.50
CA TRP A 80 0.30 13.36 1.33
C TRP A 80 -0.97 14.09 1.77
N GLU A 81 -1.08 14.40 3.06
CA GLU A 81 -2.21 15.13 3.62
C GLU A 81 -1.76 16.33 4.45
N TYR A 82 -2.52 17.41 4.38
CA TYR A 82 -2.33 18.56 5.25
C TYR A 82 -2.91 18.25 6.63
N THR A 83 -2.16 18.60 7.67
CA THR A 83 -2.60 18.43 9.06
C THR A 83 -3.95 19.10 9.32
N GLY A 84 -4.16 20.32 8.82
CA GLY A 84 -5.45 21.03 8.95
C GLY A 84 -6.62 20.33 8.26
N THR A 85 -6.42 19.79 7.05
CA THR A 85 -7.45 19.01 6.35
C THR A 85 -7.76 17.72 7.11
N SER A 86 -6.75 16.99 7.56
CA SER A 86 -6.93 15.79 8.37
C SER A 86 -7.72 16.08 9.64
N LEU A 87 -7.31 17.11 10.39
CA LEU A 87 -7.88 17.50 11.67
C LEU A 87 -9.37 17.88 11.54
N ILE A 88 -9.70 18.78 10.62
CA ILE A 88 -11.06 19.35 10.50
C ILE A 88 -11.96 18.44 9.66
N THR A 89 -11.51 18.04 8.48
CA THR A 89 -12.37 17.36 7.50
C THR A 89 -12.60 15.91 7.85
N PHE A 90 -11.57 15.18 8.29
CA PHE A 90 -11.66 13.74 8.55
C PHE A 90 -11.84 13.42 10.03
N ASN A 91 -11.08 14.06 10.92
CA ASN A 91 -11.10 13.78 12.36
C ASN A 91 -12.13 14.62 13.15
N LYS A 92 -12.79 15.59 12.49
CA LYS A 92 -13.87 16.41 13.06
C LYS A 92 -13.51 17.14 14.36
N VAL A 93 -12.25 17.52 14.52
CA VAL A 93 -11.81 18.30 15.68
C VAL A 93 -12.21 19.77 15.45
N ALA A 94 -13.00 20.31 16.38
CA ALA A 94 -13.51 21.69 16.33
C ALA A 94 -12.69 22.67 17.19
N ASP A 95 -11.78 22.16 18.03
CA ASP A 95 -10.97 22.97 18.92
C ASP A 95 -10.00 23.85 18.12
N LYS A 96 -9.86 25.11 18.54
CA LYS A 96 -8.83 25.98 18.00
C LYS A 96 -7.48 25.59 18.59
N MET A 97 -6.56 25.23 17.71
CA MET A 97 -5.21 24.79 18.05
C MET A 97 -4.21 25.64 17.28
N ASP A 98 -3.04 25.89 17.87
CA ASP A 98 -1.92 26.46 17.12
C ASP A 98 -1.31 25.40 16.16
N ALA A 99 -0.32 25.82 15.38
CA ALA A 99 0.32 24.94 14.40
C ALA A 99 1.03 23.73 15.04
N ALA A 100 1.68 23.93 16.18
CA ALA A 100 2.44 22.87 16.86
C ALA A 100 1.49 21.82 17.47
N ALA A 101 0.44 22.27 18.12
CA ALA A 101 -0.61 21.42 18.69
C ALA A 101 -1.38 20.68 17.59
N THR A 102 -1.69 21.35 16.47
CA THR A 102 -2.31 20.73 15.28
C THR A 102 -1.45 19.59 14.73
N TYR A 103 -0.16 19.83 14.52
CA TYR A 103 0.77 18.80 14.05
C TYR A 103 0.87 17.63 15.04
N ALA A 104 1.03 17.92 16.34
CA ALA A 104 1.14 16.90 17.38
C ALA A 104 -0.11 16.01 17.50
N ARG A 105 -1.29 16.56 17.21
CA ARG A 105 -2.57 15.84 17.30
C ARG A 105 -2.80 14.85 16.15
N VAL A 106 -2.23 15.14 14.98
CA VAL A 106 -2.49 14.43 13.72
C VAL A 106 -1.41 13.40 13.38
N LYS A 107 -0.16 13.63 13.80
CA LYS A 107 0.97 12.76 13.48
C LYS A 107 0.86 11.35 14.05
#